data_AF-A0A7W1C9Z4-F1
#
_entry.id   AF-A0A7W1C9Z4-F1
#
_cell.length_a   1.000
_cell.length_b   1.000
_cell.length_c   1.000
_cell.angle_alpha   90.00
_cell.angle_beta   90.00
_cell.angle_gamma   90.00
#
_symmetry.space_group_name_H-M   'P 1'
#
loop_
_entity.id
_entity.type
_entity.pdbx_description
1 polymer ?
#
loop_
_entity_poly.entity_id
_entity_poly.type
_entity_poly.pdbx_seq_one_letter_code
_entity_poly.pdbx_strand_id
1 'polypeptide(L)'
;MERANADGTGPAGGPLLTVILPVYNEQRTIDAILERVLAVPITMQVIAVDDGSTDGTAERLEAWAGRGVTVLRHLENRGKGAAIRTGLARAEGRYTVIQDADLEYDPAEYPGLLAPLRRGEADAVFGSRYLSRSKPEFRLFALGVALLNVLVRLVYGLRLTDEATCYKVFPTDVLRRMELRCRGFEFCPEATAKAARMGLRVVEVPASYRGRTRAEGKKIRVRDGIQAVTELWRWRAWSPAAAIPTPPAVGRRGFTLIELLVVMAVITLLIALLLPAVQAAREAARRTQCRNNLKQLALAVRNHEATYGRLPSNGWGYRWVGEPDRGTGRNQPGGWCYNLLAFLEQQPLRELGRGEPALERWSSLGRLTETPLAIFHCPSRPGPRLGPAAAPNAPFNADWRAYVAKTDYACCEGDFVTDTLEGPASLAGAATYPDWRDGSKATGVCFQRSEVRLSEISDGTSNTYLLGEKHVSRAGYDAVGDPGHDQSLYSGVDLDMARWTLDPPRADGDDLHWRSFGSAHPGACHLAFCDGSV
;
A
#
# COMPACT_ATOMS: atom_id res chain seq x y z
N MET A 1 13.51 -59.75 8.67
CA MET A 1 14.81 -60.44 8.67
C MET A 1 15.67 -59.81 7.58
N GLU A 2 16.38 -58.73 7.92
CA GLU A 2 17.58 -58.27 7.22
C GLU A 2 18.34 -57.44 8.26
N ARG A 3 19.45 -57.98 8.76
CA ARG A 3 20.21 -57.42 9.88
C ARG A 3 20.91 -56.14 9.43
N ALA A 4 20.93 -55.13 10.29
CA ALA A 4 21.67 -53.90 10.10
C ALA A 4 23.15 -54.23 9.86
N ASN A 5 23.64 -54.01 8.63
CA ASN A 5 25.08 -54.01 8.36
C ASN A 5 25.70 -52.79 9.07
N ALA A 6 26.67 -53.10 9.93
CA ALA A 6 27.48 -52.13 10.67
C ALA A 6 28.49 -51.39 9.77
N ASP A 7 28.71 -51.87 8.55
CA ASP A 7 29.62 -51.27 7.59
C ASP A 7 28.98 -50.04 6.95
N GLY A 8 29.73 -48.94 6.84
CA GLY A 8 29.28 -47.66 6.30
C GLY A 8 28.95 -47.66 4.79
N THR A 9 28.41 -48.75 4.25
CA THR A 9 28.09 -48.99 2.85
C THR A 9 26.58 -48.92 2.58
N GLY A 10 26.20 -48.42 1.41
CA GLY A 10 24.83 -48.32 0.90
C GLY A 10 24.32 -49.65 0.29
N PRO A 11 23.12 -49.66 -0.33
CA PRO A 11 22.56 -50.86 -0.93
C PRO A 11 23.52 -51.46 -1.97
N ALA A 12 23.73 -52.77 -1.93
CA ALA A 12 24.59 -53.54 -2.82
C ALA A 12 26.07 -53.05 -2.93
N GLY A 13 26.63 -52.50 -1.85
CA GLY A 13 28.04 -52.03 -1.83
C GLY A 13 28.25 -50.63 -2.41
N GLY A 14 27.17 -49.92 -2.77
CA GLY A 14 27.21 -48.52 -3.21
C GLY A 14 27.46 -47.51 -2.07
N PRO A 15 27.50 -46.21 -2.37
CA PRO A 15 27.71 -45.17 -1.36
C PRO A 15 26.55 -45.11 -0.35
N LEU A 16 26.85 -44.88 0.92
CA LEU A 16 25.85 -44.69 1.96
C LEU A 16 25.15 -43.32 1.83
N LEU A 17 25.92 -42.29 1.48
CA LEU A 17 25.47 -40.90 1.42
C LEU A 17 25.77 -40.28 0.05
N THR A 18 24.81 -39.61 -0.57
CA THR A 18 25.09 -38.64 -1.63
C THR A 18 25.06 -37.24 -1.02
N VAL A 19 26.13 -36.48 -1.22
CA VAL A 19 26.22 -35.07 -0.86
C VAL A 19 26.03 -34.24 -2.14
N ILE A 20 24.96 -33.47 -2.20
CA ILE A 20 24.72 -32.53 -3.31
C ILE A 20 25.17 -31.13 -2.86
N LEU A 21 26.16 -30.57 -3.56
CA LEU A 21 26.68 -29.23 -3.33
C LEU A 21 26.22 -28.30 -4.46
N PRO A 22 25.17 -27.49 -4.27
CA PRO A 22 24.86 -26.40 -5.19
C PRO A 22 25.90 -25.28 -5.01
N VAL A 23 26.57 -24.89 -6.09
CA VAL A 23 27.66 -23.91 -6.08
C VAL A 23 27.33 -22.74 -7.00
N TYR A 24 27.46 -21.52 -6.49
CA TYR A 24 27.36 -20.30 -7.30
C TYR A 24 28.23 -19.19 -6.71
N ASN A 25 29.29 -18.83 -7.43
CA ASN A 25 30.27 -17.81 -7.04
C ASN A 25 30.83 -18.03 -5.61
N GLU A 26 31.54 -19.15 -5.41
CA GLU A 26 32.16 -19.54 -4.14
C GLU A 26 33.64 -19.93 -4.33
N GLN A 27 34.36 -19.20 -5.22
CA GLN A 27 35.75 -19.52 -5.58
C GLN A 27 36.67 -19.62 -4.35
N ARG A 28 36.39 -18.82 -3.31
CA ARG A 28 37.21 -18.72 -2.09
C ARG A 28 37.03 -19.88 -1.11
N THR A 29 35.89 -20.57 -1.15
CA THR A 29 35.53 -21.58 -0.13
C THR A 29 35.43 -22.99 -0.70
N ILE A 30 35.33 -23.13 -2.03
CA ILE A 30 34.99 -24.41 -2.67
C ILE A 30 35.97 -25.56 -2.35
N ASP A 31 37.28 -25.34 -2.33
CA ASP A 31 38.24 -26.43 -2.03
C ASP A 31 38.20 -26.81 -0.57
N ALA A 32 38.14 -25.82 0.32
CA ALA A 32 38.08 -26.08 1.76
C ALA A 32 36.82 -26.87 2.13
N ILE A 33 35.67 -26.62 1.49
CA ILE A 33 34.47 -27.40 1.74
C ILE A 33 34.56 -28.81 1.14
N LEU A 34 35.08 -28.95 -0.08
CA LEU A 34 35.25 -30.27 -0.71
C LEU A 34 36.24 -31.16 0.05
N GLU A 35 37.36 -30.60 0.52
CA GLU A 35 38.30 -31.29 1.40
C GLU A 35 37.64 -31.76 2.69
N ARG A 36 36.85 -30.90 3.35
CA ARG A 36 36.12 -31.26 4.57
C ARG A 36 35.07 -32.33 4.33
N VAL A 37 34.35 -32.27 3.21
CA VAL A 37 33.35 -33.27 2.84
C VAL A 37 34.02 -34.62 2.60
N LEU A 38 35.09 -34.66 1.80
CA LEU A 38 35.80 -35.91 1.48
C LEU A 38 36.54 -36.51 2.69
N ALA A 39 36.91 -35.69 3.67
CA ALA A 39 37.56 -36.14 4.90
C ALA A 39 36.60 -36.86 5.89
N VAL A 40 35.29 -36.77 5.69
CA VAL A 40 34.32 -37.45 6.58
C VAL A 40 34.42 -38.97 6.36
N PRO A 41 34.58 -39.78 7.42
CA PRO A 41 34.78 -41.23 7.31
C PRO A 41 33.47 -41.99 7.01
N ILE A 42 32.84 -41.68 5.88
CA ILE A 42 31.62 -42.31 5.37
C ILE A 42 31.82 -42.58 3.88
N THR A 43 31.42 -43.77 3.40
CA THR A 43 31.39 -44.04 1.96
C THR A 43 30.32 -43.16 1.31
N MET A 44 30.75 -42.18 0.50
CA MET A 44 29.85 -41.18 -0.06
C MET A 44 30.11 -40.90 -1.53
N GLN A 45 29.08 -40.40 -2.20
CA GLN A 45 29.16 -39.81 -3.53
C GLN A 45 29.03 -38.29 -3.38
N VAL A 46 30.00 -37.53 -3.88
CA VAL A 46 29.94 -36.07 -3.86
C VAL A 46 29.56 -35.57 -5.25
N ILE A 47 28.48 -34.80 -5.34
CA ILE A 47 28.01 -34.18 -6.58
C ILE A 47 28.02 -32.66 -6.40
N ALA A 48 28.97 -31.99 -7.02
CA ALA A 48 29.02 -30.53 -7.09
C ALA A 48 28.30 -30.06 -8.36
N VAL A 49 27.33 -29.15 -8.20
CA VAL A 49 26.56 -28.58 -9.31
C VAL A 49 26.86 -27.10 -9.38
N ASP A 50 27.66 -26.70 -10.36
CA ASP A 50 27.93 -25.30 -10.67
C ASP A 50 26.75 -24.68 -11.41
N ASP A 51 26.12 -23.70 -10.79
CA ASP A 51 24.92 -23.01 -11.30
C ASP A 51 25.30 -21.76 -12.11
N GLY A 52 26.25 -21.89 -13.03
CA GLY A 52 26.70 -20.83 -13.93
C GLY A 52 27.55 -19.76 -13.24
N SER A 53 28.57 -20.16 -12.47
CA SER A 53 29.47 -19.21 -11.79
C SER A 53 30.30 -18.38 -12.77
N THR A 54 30.63 -17.14 -12.37
CA THR A 54 31.41 -16.18 -13.19
C THR A 54 32.70 -15.70 -12.52
N ASP A 55 33.02 -16.21 -11.33
CA ASP A 55 34.14 -15.79 -10.48
C ASP A 55 35.35 -16.74 -10.52
N GLY A 56 35.40 -17.66 -11.49
CA GLY A 56 36.45 -18.67 -11.56
C GLY A 56 36.15 -19.95 -10.76
N THR A 57 34.98 -20.08 -10.12
CA THR A 57 34.58 -21.29 -9.37
C THR A 57 34.51 -22.52 -10.29
N ALA A 58 34.09 -22.34 -11.53
CA ALA A 58 33.91 -23.42 -12.49
C ALA A 58 35.23 -24.15 -12.77
N GLU A 59 36.31 -23.42 -13.02
CA GLU A 59 37.65 -23.94 -13.29
C GLU A 59 38.21 -24.69 -12.08
N ARG A 60 37.96 -24.19 -10.87
CA ARG A 60 38.38 -24.87 -9.64
C ARG A 60 37.63 -26.18 -9.46
N LEU A 61 36.31 -26.19 -9.71
CA LEU A 61 35.51 -27.41 -9.65
C LEU A 61 36.01 -28.47 -10.65
N GLU A 62 36.42 -28.08 -11.85
CA GLU A 62 37.01 -29.01 -12.82
C GLU A 62 38.28 -29.68 -12.31
N ALA A 63 39.13 -28.99 -11.55
CA ALA A 63 40.31 -29.59 -10.92
C ALA A 63 39.94 -30.66 -9.86
N TRP A 64 38.70 -30.68 -9.38
CA TRP A 64 38.17 -31.70 -8.48
C TRP A 64 37.43 -32.83 -9.20
N ALA A 65 37.12 -32.67 -10.49
CA ALA A 65 36.51 -33.72 -11.29
C ALA A 65 37.44 -34.96 -11.32
N GLY A 66 36.91 -36.12 -10.93
CA GLY A 66 37.69 -37.36 -10.85
C GLY A 66 38.48 -37.56 -9.56
N ARG A 67 38.56 -36.56 -8.66
CA ARG A 67 39.12 -36.70 -7.30
C ARG A 67 38.06 -37.14 -6.27
N GLY A 68 37.14 -38.01 -6.69
CA GLY A 68 35.98 -38.42 -5.88
C GLY A 68 34.79 -37.46 -5.92
N VAL A 69 34.84 -36.41 -6.77
CA VAL A 69 33.74 -35.45 -6.96
C VAL A 69 33.22 -35.54 -8.39
N THR A 70 31.89 -35.69 -8.53
CA THR A 70 31.18 -35.54 -9.81
C THR A 70 30.78 -34.09 -9.99
N VAL A 71 31.22 -33.46 -11.07
CA VAL A 71 30.93 -32.05 -11.35
C VAL A 71 29.89 -31.96 -12.47
N LEU A 72 28.80 -31.24 -12.21
CA LEU A 72 27.76 -30.90 -13.18
C LEU A 72 27.74 -29.38 -13.36
N ARG A 73 27.44 -28.91 -14.58
CA ARG A 73 27.43 -27.48 -14.91
C ARG A 73 26.12 -27.06 -15.54
N HIS A 74 25.62 -25.88 -15.14
CA HIS A 74 24.59 -25.15 -15.86
C HIS A 74 25.23 -24.01 -16.67
N LEU A 75 24.70 -23.74 -17.87
CA LEU A 75 25.19 -22.66 -18.74
C LEU A 75 24.82 -21.26 -18.22
N GLU A 76 23.77 -21.18 -17.40
CA GLU A 76 23.26 -19.95 -16.79
C GLU A 76 22.79 -20.26 -15.37
N ASN A 77 22.67 -19.22 -14.53
CA ASN A 77 22.17 -19.37 -13.17
C ASN A 77 20.66 -19.69 -13.17
N ARG A 78 20.31 -20.88 -12.66
CA ARG A 78 18.92 -21.38 -12.59
C ARG A 78 18.39 -21.44 -11.16
N GLY A 79 19.23 -21.13 -10.18
CA GLY A 79 18.98 -21.10 -8.76
C GLY A 79 19.35 -22.39 -8.02
N LYS A 80 19.56 -22.26 -6.70
CA LYS A 80 19.94 -23.35 -5.77
C LYS A 80 19.04 -24.59 -5.88
N GLY A 81 17.73 -24.41 -5.91
CA GLY A 81 16.76 -25.50 -6.05
C GLY A 81 16.88 -26.24 -7.37
N ALA A 82 17.19 -25.55 -8.47
CA ALA A 82 17.44 -26.18 -9.75
C ALA A 82 18.73 -27.02 -9.73
N ALA A 83 19.80 -26.50 -9.12
CA ALA A 83 21.05 -27.23 -8.93
C ALA A 83 20.85 -28.50 -8.07
N ILE A 84 20.08 -28.41 -6.99
CA ILE A 84 19.72 -29.57 -6.15
C ILE A 84 18.98 -30.64 -6.97
N ARG A 85 18.01 -30.24 -7.81
CA ARG A 85 17.26 -31.17 -8.67
C ARG A 85 18.17 -31.87 -9.69
N THR A 86 19.10 -31.13 -10.30
CA THR A 86 20.10 -31.69 -11.23
C THR A 86 21.00 -32.71 -10.52
N GLY A 87 21.48 -32.41 -9.31
CA GLY A 87 22.26 -33.35 -8.51
C GLY A 87 21.48 -34.59 -8.08
N LEU A 88 20.22 -34.43 -7.67
CA LEU A 88 19.36 -35.52 -7.21
C LEU A 88 19.07 -36.55 -8.31
N ALA A 89 19.02 -36.10 -9.57
CA ALA A 89 18.87 -36.99 -10.73
C ALA A 89 20.04 -37.97 -10.87
N ARG A 90 21.22 -37.66 -10.33
CA ARG A 90 22.45 -38.48 -10.37
C ARG A 90 22.83 -39.11 -9.02
N ALA A 91 22.00 -38.94 -8.00
CA ALA A 91 22.28 -39.46 -6.65
C ALA A 91 22.16 -40.99 -6.55
N GLU A 92 23.19 -41.67 -6.11
CA GLU A 92 23.22 -43.14 -5.99
C GLU A 92 23.25 -43.62 -4.54
N GLY A 93 23.52 -42.72 -3.61
CA GLY A 93 23.60 -43.01 -2.19
C GLY A 93 22.26 -43.46 -1.60
N ARG A 94 22.31 -44.24 -0.52
CA ARG A 94 21.11 -44.62 0.24
C ARG A 94 20.35 -43.40 0.76
N TYR A 95 21.09 -42.44 1.27
CA TYR A 95 20.59 -41.16 1.77
C TYR A 95 21.17 -40.01 0.95
N THR A 96 20.44 -38.91 0.85
CA THR A 96 20.90 -37.67 0.22
C THR A 96 20.89 -36.53 1.24
N VAL A 97 21.98 -35.76 1.30
CA VAL A 97 22.09 -34.50 2.04
C VAL A 97 22.45 -33.36 1.09
N ILE A 98 22.00 -32.16 1.42
CA ILE A 98 22.35 -30.94 0.69
C ILE A 98 23.32 -30.14 1.56
N GLN A 99 24.46 -29.80 0.98
CA GLN A 99 25.55 -29.08 1.63
C GLN A 99 25.81 -27.78 0.89
N ASP A 100 25.75 -26.66 1.60
CA ASP A 100 26.14 -25.37 1.02
C ASP A 100 27.65 -25.26 0.86
N ALA A 101 28.09 -24.62 -0.22
CA ALA A 101 29.51 -24.44 -0.54
C ALA A 101 30.18 -23.31 0.27
N ASP A 102 29.51 -22.79 1.29
CA ASP A 102 29.82 -21.53 1.95
C ASP A 102 30.51 -21.66 3.32
N LEU A 103 30.82 -22.90 3.74
CA LEU A 103 31.40 -23.28 5.04
C LEU A 103 30.54 -22.93 6.27
N GLU A 104 29.27 -22.54 6.10
CA GLU A 104 28.40 -22.17 7.24
C GLU A 104 28.03 -23.38 8.10
N TYR A 105 27.95 -24.57 7.49
CA TYR A 105 27.70 -25.85 8.16
C TYR A 105 28.94 -26.75 8.12
N ASP A 106 29.11 -27.59 9.14
CA ASP A 106 30.26 -28.49 9.28
C ASP A 106 29.93 -29.90 8.74
N PRO A 107 30.62 -30.40 7.69
CA PRO A 107 30.45 -31.76 7.19
C PRO A 107 30.75 -32.86 8.23
N ALA A 108 31.54 -32.56 9.27
CA ALA A 108 31.84 -33.51 10.34
C ALA A 108 30.57 -33.99 11.10
N GLU A 109 29.44 -33.29 10.95
CA GLU A 109 28.17 -33.63 11.59
C GLU A 109 27.32 -34.65 10.81
N TYR A 110 27.71 -35.03 9.58
CA TYR A 110 26.95 -36.03 8.79
C TYR A 110 26.68 -37.36 9.52
N PRO A 111 27.64 -37.97 10.27
CA PRO A 111 27.35 -39.19 11.02
C PRO A 111 26.21 -39.00 12.04
N GLY A 112 26.14 -37.83 12.69
CA GLY A 112 25.09 -37.49 13.64
C GLY A 112 23.71 -37.35 12.99
N LEU A 113 23.65 -36.71 11.81
CA LEU A 113 22.42 -36.57 11.04
C LEU A 113 21.91 -37.92 10.49
N LEU A 114 22.82 -38.84 10.16
CA LEU A 114 22.47 -40.17 9.64
C LEU A 114 22.07 -41.15 10.75
N ALA A 115 22.47 -40.92 12.00
CA ALA A 115 22.27 -41.90 13.07
C ALA A 115 20.78 -42.24 13.33
N PRO A 116 19.84 -41.26 13.41
CA PRO A 116 18.41 -41.58 13.57
C PRO A 116 17.81 -42.33 12.38
N LEU A 117 18.27 -42.03 11.15
CA LEU A 117 17.82 -42.69 9.92
C LEU A 117 18.29 -44.15 9.89
N ARG A 118 19.53 -44.42 10.32
CA ARG A 118 20.09 -45.78 10.38
C ARG A 118 19.41 -46.63 11.46
N ARG A 119 19.00 -46.03 12.58
CA ARG A 119 18.28 -46.71 13.67
C ARG A 119 16.79 -46.93 13.36
N GLY A 120 16.26 -46.39 12.26
CA GLY A 120 14.84 -46.47 11.90
C GLY A 120 13.91 -45.59 12.77
N GLU A 121 14.49 -44.67 13.53
CA GLU A 121 13.78 -43.74 14.41
C GLU A 121 13.14 -42.59 13.63
N ALA A 122 13.67 -42.27 12.45
CA ALA A 122 13.21 -41.18 11.59
C ALA A 122 13.12 -41.63 10.13
N ASP A 123 12.22 -40.99 9.37
CA ASP A 123 12.12 -41.13 7.91
C ASP A 123 12.77 -39.94 7.18
N ALA A 124 13.00 -38.84 7.89
CA ALA A 124 13.80 -37.69 7.46
C ALA A 124 14.44 -37.00 8.68
N VAL A 125 15.64 -36.43 8.53
CA VAL A 125 16.35 -35.74 9.61
C VAL A 125 16.70 -34.31 9.21
N PHE A 126 16.33 -33.34 10.06
CA PHE A 126 16.61 -31.92 9.87
C PHE A 126 17.65 -31.45 10.90
N GLY A 127 18.70 -30.76 10.46
CA GLY A 127 19.70 -30.18 11.34
C GLY A 127 19.23 -28.83 11.89
N SER A 128 18.84 -28.75 13.16
CA SER A 128 18.33 -27.51 13.75
C SER A 128 19.45 -26.66 14.35
N ARG A 129 19.53 -25.40 13.93
CA ARG A 129 20.46 -24.41 14.49
C ARG A 129 20.06 -23.98 15.90
N TYR A 130 18.76 -24.04 16.22
CA TYR A 130 18.22 -23.59 17.51
C TYR A 130 18.34 -24.65 18.61
N LEU A 131 18.53 -25.93 18.25
CA LEU A 131 18.85 -26.98 19.21
C LEU A 131 20.33 -27.02 19.59
N SER A 132 21.20 -26.37 18.81
CA SER A 132 22.62 -26.18 19.13
C SER A 132 22.82 -24.91 19.97
N ARG A 133 23.96 -24.80 20.69
CA ARG A 133 24.32 -23.60 21.48
C ARG A 133 24.59 -22.35 20.63
N SER A 134 24.60 -22.48 19.31
CA SER A 134 24.90 -21.44 18.33
C SER A 134 23.64 -20.63 17.97
N LYS A 135 23.38 -19.53 18.70
CA LYS A 135 22.23 -18.66 18.39
C LYS A 135 22.51 -17.82 17.13
N PRO A 136 21.57 -17.71 16.17
CA PRO A 136 21.75 -16.80 15.04
C PRO A 136 21.84 -15.35 15.53
N GLU A 137 22.86 -14.63 15.06
CA GLU A 137 23.23 -13.28 15.55
C GLU A 137 22.14 -12.20 15.31
N PHE A 138 21.17 -12.43 14.42
CA PHE A 138 20.17 -11.45 14.01
C PHE A 138 18.74 -11.81 14.43
N ARG A 139 18.17 -11.02 15.35
CA ARG A 139 16.80 -11.18 15.89
C ARG A 139 15.70 -11.17 14.84
N LEU A 140 15.84 -10.41 13.75
CA LEU A 140 14.83 -10.33 12.69
C LEU A 140 14.68 -11.64 11.91
N PHE A 141 15.81 -12.31 11.60
CA PHE A 141 15.78 -13.62 10.94
C PHE A 141 15.24 -14.70 11.89
N ALA A 142 15.58 -14.63 13.17
CA ALA A 142 15.02 -15.53 14.17
C ALA A 142 13.49 -15.42 14.27
N LEU A 143 12.96 -14.20 14.20
CA LEU A 143 11.51 -13.97 14.16
C LEU A 143 10.88 -14.56 12.88
N GLY A 144 11.53 -14.40 11.73
CA GLY A 144 11.08 -14.98 10.46
C GLY A 144 11.00 -16.52 10.50
N VAL A 145 12.03 -17.19 11.04
CA VAL A 145 12.02 -18.65 11.21
C VAL A 145 10.96 -19.09 12.22
N ALA A 146 10.78 -18.36 13.32
CA ALA A 146 9.72 -18.64 14.28
C ALA A 146 8.33 -18.58 13.61
N LEU A 147 8.07 -17.58 12.76
CA LEU A 147 6.81 -17.47 12.01
C LEU A 147 6.60 -18.66 11.07
N LEU A 148 7.65 -19.08 10.34
CA LEU A 148 7.59 -20.26 9.47
C LEU A 148 7.28 -21.54 10.25
N ASN A 149 7.90 -21.72 11.42
CA ASN A 149 7.63 -22.87 12.29
C ASN A 149 6.18 -22.90 12.79
N VAL A 150 5.61 -21.74 13.13
CA VAL A 150 4.18 -21.64 13.50
C VAL A 150 3.30 -22.05 12.32
N LEU A 151 3.60 -21.56 11.11
CA LEU A 151 2.85 -21.91 9.92
C LEU A 151 2.91 -23.41 9.62
N VAL A 152 4.09 -24.03 9.71
CA VAL A 152 4.26 -25.48 9.54
C VAL A 152 3.45 -26.25 10.57
N ARG A 153 3.48 -25.81 11.84
CA ARG A 153 2.69 -26.43 12.90
C ARG A 153 1.19 -26.34 12.65
N LEU A 154 0.69 -25.20 12.17
CA LEU A 154 -0.73 -24.98 11.92
C LEU A 154 -1.23 -25.73 10.68
N VAL A 155 -0.50 -25.66 9.57
CA VAL A 155 -0.94 -26.21 8.27
C VAL A 155 -0.67 -27.70 8.18
N TYR A 156 0.48 -28.15 8.69
CA TYR A 156 0.99 -29.50 8.48
C TYR A 156 1.02 -30.35 9.75
N GLY A 157 0.87 -29.76 10.93
CA GLY A 157 0.91 -30.48 12.22
C GLY A 157 2.32 -30.93 12.65
N LEU A 158 3.37 -30.58 11.89
CA LEU A 158 4.76 -30.87 12.26
C LEU A 158 5.27 -29.85 13.27
N ARG A 159 5.98 -30.33 14.30
CA ARG A 159 6.65 -29.48 15.27
C ARG A 159 8.13 -29.40 14.92
N LEU A 160 8.53 -28.27 14.36
CA LEU A 160 9.92 -27.99 14.00
C LEU A 160 10.41 -26.76 14.77
N THR A 161 11.68 -26.75 15.09
CA THR A 161 12.42 -25.63 15.67
C THR A 161 13.18 -24.85 14.62
N ASP A 162 13.51 -25.46 13.47
CA ASP A 162 14.21 -24.79 12.37
C ASP A 162 13.77 -25.29 10.98
N GLU A 163 12.66 -24.74 10.47
CA GLU A 163 12.22 -25.04 9.10
C GLU A 163 13.26 -24.63 8.04
N ALA A 164 13.91 -23.49 8.24
CA ALA A 164 14.77 -22.83 7.26
C ALA A 164 16.23 -23.34 7.27
N THR A 165 16.46 -24.56 7.77
CA THR A 165 17.78 -25.19 7.77
C THR A 165 18.14 -25.80 6.41
N CYS A 166 19.43 -25.78 6.06
CA CYS A 166 19.93 -26.41 4.84
C CYS A 166 20.13 -27.93 5.02
N TYR A 167 20.51 -28.38 6.22
CA TYR A 167 20.73 -29.79 6.50
C TYR A 167 19.41 -30.53 6.62
N LYS A 168 18.91 -31.01 5.49
CA LYS A 168 17.77 -31.92 5.42
C LYS A 168 18.23 -33.21 4.74
N VAL A 169 18.25 -34.29 5.51
CA VAL A 169 18.67 -35.62 5.06
C VAL A 169 17.44 -36.48 4.84
N PHE A 170 17.36 -37.06 3.64
CA PHE A 170 16.27 -37.93 3.24
C PHE A 170 16.82 -39.23 2.63
N PRO A 171 16.11 -40.35 2.74
CA PRO A 171 16.31 -41.46 1.83
C PRO A 171 16.20 -40.97 0.38
N THR A 172 17.14 -41.36 -0.47
CA THR A 172 17.26 -40.82 -1.84
C THR A 172 16.01 -41.11 -2.67
N ASP A 173 15.40 -42.28 -2.49
CA ASP A 173 14.16 -42.67 -3.17
C ASP A 173 12.95 -41.85 -2.70
N VAL A 174 12.87 -41.54 -1.40
CA VAL A 174 11.83 -40.67 -0.84
C VAL A 174 11.96 -39.27 -1.41
N LEU A 175 13.18 -38.70 -1.44
CA LEU A 175 13.42 -37.36 -1.96
C LEU A 175 13.08 -37.25 -3.46
N ARG A 176 13.33 -38.30 -4.25
CA ARG A 176 12.93 -38.37 -5.67
C ARG A 176 11.41 -38.35 -5.85
N ARG A 177 10.68 -39.12 -5.02
CA ARG A 177 9.21 -39.18 -5.06
C ARG A 177 8.54 -37.88 -4.63
N MET A 178 9.27 -36.96 -3.99
CA MET A 178 8.75 -35.63 -3.72
C MET A 178 8.53 -34.81 -4.99
N GLU A 179 9.12 -35.16 -6.14
CA GLU A 179 8.97 -34.41 -7.40
C GLU A 179 9.21 -32.89 -7.22
N LEU A 180 10.38 -32.53 -6.68
CA LEU A 180 10.72 -31.15 -6.35
C LEU A 180 10.59 -30.24 -7.58
N ARG A 181 9.99 -29.05 -7.41
CA ARG A 181 9.82 -28.01 -8.45
C ARG A 181 10.58 -26.72 -8.14
N CYS A 182 11.16 -26.60 -6.95
CA CYS A 182 11.92 -25.44 -6.50
C CYS A 182 13.00 -25.03 -7.51
N ARG A 183 13.17 -23.71 -7.68
CA ARG A 183 14.28 -23.12 -8.44
C ARG A 183 15.30 -22.44 -7.54
N GLY A 184 14.86 -21.72 -6.50
CA GLY A 184 15.74 -20.96 -5.60
C GLY A 184 15.85 -21.56 -4.19
N PHE A 185 15.77 -20.69 -3.18
CA PHE A 185 15.79 -21.06 -1.75
C PHE A 185 14.51 -21.76 -1.26
N GLU A 186 13.51 -21.89 -2.13
CA GLU A 186 12.23 -22.58 -1.91
C GLU A 186 12.35 -24.07 -1.60
N PHE A 187 13.53 -24.66 -1.82
CA PHE A 187 13.76 -26.08 -1.52
C PHE A 187 13.35 -26.43 -0.09
N CYS A 188 13.75 -25.61 0.89
CA CYS A 188 13.48 -25.88 2.30
C CYS A 188 11.96 -25.99 2.59
N PRO A 189 11.14 -24.98 2.26
CA PRO A 189 9.70 -25.04 2.49
C PRO A 189 9.00 -26.11 1.66
N GLU A 190 9.40 -26.33 0.41
CA GLU A 190 8.82 -27.39 -0.43
C GLU A 190 9.09 -28.78 0.14
N ALA A 191 10.33 -29.08 0.52
CA ALA A 191 10.71 -30.37 1.11
C ALA A 191 10.00 -30.61 2.45
N THR A 192 9.88 -29.57 3.30
CA THR A 192 9.13 -29.67 4.57
C THR A 192 7.65 -29.98 4.31
N ALA A 193 7.01 -29.23 3.43
CA ALA A 193 5.60 -29.42 3.08
C ALA A 193 5.35 -30.84 2.57
N LYS A 194 6.16 -31.31 1.63
CA LYS A 194 6.00 -32.63 1.00
C LYS A 194 6.32 -33.77 1.97
N ALA A 195 7.34 -33.63 2.81
CA ALA A 195 7.61 -34.58 3.89
C ALA A 195 6.41 -34.75 4.84
N ALA A 196 5.76 -33.64 5.20
CA ALA A 196 4.56 -33.67 6.03
C ALA A 196 3.37 -34.34 5.31
N ARG A 197 3.17 -34.03 4.03
CA ARG A 197 2.09 -34.61 3.22
C ARG A 197 2.28 -36.10 2.95
N MET A 198 3.53 -36.57 2.91
CA MET A 198 3.89 -37.98 2.83
C MET A 198 3.81 -38.70 4.18
N GLY A 199 3.55 -37.99 5.29
CA GLY A 199 3.45 -38.57 6.63
C GLY A 199 4.78 -39.04 7.22
N LEU A 200 5.90 -38.47 6.78
CA LEU A 200 7.24 -38.86 7.24
C LEU A 200 7.46 -38.46 8.71
N ARG A 201 8.12 -39.33 9.48
CA ARG A 201 8.61 -39.01 10.83
C ARG A 201 9.87 -38.15 10.71
N VAL A 202 9.70 -36.84 10.79
CA VAL A 202 10.79 -35.86 10.77
C VAL A 202 11.36 -35.69 12.18
N VAL A 203 12.67 -35.90 12.34
CA VAL A 203 13.39 -35.68 13.61
C VAL A 203 14.42 -34.56 13.44
N GLU A 204 14.52 -33.69 14.44
CA GLU A 204 15.53 -32.63 14.47
C GLU A 204 16.76 -33.05 15.28
N VAL A 205 17.95 -32.84 14.72
CA VAL A 205 19.25 -33.07 15.38
C VAL A 205 19.97 -31.72 15.50
N PRO A 206 20.68 -31.41 16.60
CA PRO A 206 21.47 -30.18 16.69
C PRO A 206 22.50 -30.09 15.57
N ALA A 207 22.56 -28.95 14.88
CA ALA A 207 23.56 -28.67 13.86
C ALA A 207 24.31 -27.37 14.18
N SER A 208 25.64 -27.39 14.05
CA SER A 208 26.48 -26.22 14.27
C SER A 208 26.40 -25.30 13.05
N TYR A 209 26.22 -24.01 13.32
CA TYR A 209 26.09 -22.98 12.29
C TYR A 209 26.98 -21.78 12.59
N ARG A 210 27.84 -21.42 11.63
CA ARG A 210 28.67 -20.21 11.66
C ARG A 210 28.21 -19.30 10.52
N GLY A 211 27.21 -18.46 10.80
CA GLY A 211 26.62 -17.61 9.77
C GLY A 211 27.55 -16.47 9.35
N ARG A 212 27.55 -16.15 8.05
CA ARG A 212 28.21 -14.95 7.52
C ARG A 212 27.44 -13.68 7.94
N THR A 213 28.17 -12.59 8.18
CA THR A 213 27.58 -11.26 8.36
C THR A 213 27.07 -10.69 7.04
N ARG A 214 26.20 -9.65 7.08
CA ARG A 214 25.67 -9.01 5.86
C ARG A 214 26.78 -8.37 5.01
N ALA A 215 27.86 -7.91 5.65
CA ALA A 215 29.05 -7.35 4.99
C ALA A 215 29.87 -8.44 4.26
N GLU A 216 29.81 -9.68 4.73
CA GLU A 216 30.46 -10.85 4.13
C GLU A 216 29.60 -11.51 3.02
N GLY A 217 28.50 -10.86 2.60
CA GLY A 217 27.75 -11.24 1.41
C GLY A 217 26.58 -12.20 1.64
N LYS A 218 25.92 -12.18 2.81
CA LYS A 218 24.73 -13.00 3.09
C LYS A 218 23.65 -12.84 1.99
N LYS A 219 23.38 -13.91 1.25
CA LYS A 219 22.56 -13.92 0.02
C LYS A 219 21.02 -13.89 0.26
N ILE A 220 20.55 -14.06 1.50
CA ILE A 220 19.11 -14.15 1.86
C ILE A 220 18.49 -12.76 2.09
N ARG A 221 17.32 -12.50 1.47
CA ARG A 221 16.54 -11.25 1.54
C ARG A 221 15.15 -11.48 2.16
N VAL A 222 14.48 -10.40 2.56
CA VAL A 222 13.10 -10.46 3.12
C VAL A 222 12.09 -11.06 2.12
N ARG A 223 12.28 -10.81 0.81
CA ARG A 223 11.46 -11.39 -0.26
C ARG A 223 11.47 -12.93 -0.24
N ASP A 224 12.60 -13.55 0.12
CA ASP A 224 12.74 -15.00 0.18
C ASP A 224 11.91 -15.59 1.34
N GLY A 225 11.74 -14.84 2.43
CA GLY A 225 10.84 -15.22 3.52
C GLY A 225 9.36 -15.22 3.12
N ILE A 226 8.93 -14.21 2.34
CA ILE A 226 7.55 -14.16 1.79
C ILE A 226 7.34 -15.33 0.81
N GLN A 227 8.35 -15.62 0.00
CA GLN A 227 8.34 -16.75 -0.93
C GLN A 227 8.22 -18.08 -0.19
N ALA A 228 8.94 -18.26 0.93
CA ALA A 228 8.85 -19.47 1.75
C ALA A 228 7.44 -19.70 2.34
N VAL A 229 6.80 -18.64 2.84
CA VAL A 229 5.39 -18.70 3.30
C VAL A 229 4.46 -19.09 2.16
N THR A 230 4.66 -18.50 0.98
CA THR A 230 3.84 -18.77 -0.20
C THR A 230 3.97 -20.22 -0.66
N GLU A 231 5.18 -20.77 -0.68
CA GLU A 231 5.43 -22.17 -1.05
C GLU A 231 4.84 -23.15 -0.02
N LEU A 232 5.00 -22.89 1.29
CA LEU A 232 4.32 -23.67 2.33
C LEU A 232 2.80 -23.63 2.17
N TRP A 233 2.21 -22.51 1.75
CA TRP A 233 0.77 -22.48 1.48
C TRP A 233 0.40 -23.23 0.20
N ARG A 234 1.19 -23.07 -0.86
CA ARG A 234 0.97 -23.66 -2.19
C ARG A 234 0.93 -25.18 -2.14
N TRP A 235 1.87 -25.81 -1.43
CA TRP A 235 2.00 -27.26 -1.38
C TRP A 235 1.06 -27.93 -0.36
N ARG A 236 0.18 -27.18 0.32
CA ARG A 236 -0.78 -27.75 1.30
C ARG A 236 -1.73 -28.79 0.69
N ALA A 237 -2.08 -28.61 -0.59
CA ALA A 237 -3.01 -29.47 -1.33
C ALA A 237 -2.29 -30.58 -2.13
N TRP A 238 -0.96 -30.60 -2.12
CA TRP A 238 -0.21 -31.64 -2.82
C TRP A 238 -0.35 -32.99 -2.13
N SER A 239 -0.38 -34.04 -2.94
CA SER A 239 -0.48 -35.44 -2.51
C SER A 239 0.49 -36.27 -3.34
N PRO A 240 1.18 -37.26 -2.74
CA PRO A 240 2.13 -38.11 -3.46
C PRO A 240 1.41 -39.00 -4.48
N ALA A 241 2.06 -39.26 -5.63
CA ALA A 241 1.51 -40.08 -6.71
C ALA A 241 1.37 -41.58 -6.36
N ALA A 242 2.07 -42.06 -5.33
CA ALA A 242 1.98 -43.44 -4.84
C ALA A 242 1.89 -43.48 -3.31
N ALA A 243 1.01 -44.33 -2.77
CA ALA A 243 0.82 -44.52 -1.34
C ALA A 243 2.08 -45.18 -0.73
N ILE A 244 2.69 -44.51 0.25
CA ILE A 244 3.71 -45.11 1.11
C ILE A 244 2.98 -45.97 2.15
N PRO A 245 3.46 -47.18 2.50
CA PRO A 245 2.95 -47.91 3.65
C PRO A 245 3.08 -47.01 4.89
N THR A 246 1.95 -46.51 5.37
CA THR A 246 1.90 -45.56 6.48
C THR A 246 2.04 -46.34 7.78
N PRO A 247 2.98 -46.02 8.68
CA PRO A 247 2.81 -46.37 10.09
C PRO A 247 1.53 -45.69 10.61
N PRO A 248 0.88 -46.24 11.65
CA PRO A 248 -0.40 -45.74 12.15
C PRO A 248 -0.31 -44.23 12.38
N ALA A 249 -1.29 -43.50 11.83
CA ALA A 249 -1.36 -42.05 11.88
C ALA A 249 -1.11 -41.57 13.32
N VAL A 250 -0.02 -40.82 13.53
CA VAL A 250 0.14 -40.05 14.77
C VAL A 250 -1.07 -39.14 14.84
N GLY A 251 -1.94 -39.39 15.81
CA GLY A 251 -3.21 -38.70 15.96
C GLY A 251 -2.98 -37.20 15.83
N ARG A 252 -3.56 -36.59 14.79
CA ARG A 252 -3.60 -35.14 14.64
C ARG A 252 -4.26 -34.60 15.90
N ARG A 253 -3.48 -33.98 16.79
CA ARG A 253 -4.05 -33.18 17.86
C ARG A 253 -4.79 -32.04 17.18
N GLY A 254 -6.12 -32.20 17.05
CA GLY A 254 -7.00 -31.16 16.56
C GLY A 254 -6.78 -29.90 17.39
N PHE A 255 -6.91 -28.75 16.73
CA PHE A 255 -6.90 -27.46 17.39
C PHE A 255 -7.94 -27.48 18.52
N THR A 256 -7.53 -27.18 19.75
CA THR A 256 -8.45 -27.24 20.89
C THR A 256 -9.46 -26.11 20.81
N LEU A 257 -10.68 -26.33 21.32
CA LEU A 257 -11.71 -25.28 21.39
C LEU A 257 -11.17 -24.01 22.07
N ILE A 258 -10.33 -24.19 23.11
CA ILE A 258 -9.69 -23.09 23.84
C ILE A 258 -8.73 -22.31 22.93
N GLU A 259 -7.86 -22.99 22.16
CA GLU A 259 -6.95 -22.32 21.23
C GLU A 259 -7.72 -21.52 20.16
N LEU A 260 -8.86 -22.02 19.68
CA LEU A 260 -9.72 -21.30 18.74
C LEU A 260 -10.36 -20.05 19.34
N LEU A 261 -10.90 -20.19 20.55
CA LEU A 261 -11.52 -19.07 21.26
C LEU A 261 -10.50 -17.97 21.55
N VAL A 262 -9.28 -18.32 21.96
CA VAL A 262 -8.20 -17.35 22.21
C VAL A 262 -7.81 -16.61 20.93
N VAL A 263 -7.65 -17.32 19.80
CA VAL A 263 -7.30 -16.68 18.53
C VAL A 263 -8.39 -15.71 18.08
N MET A 264 -9.67 -16.11 18.15
CA MET A 264 -10.77 -15.20 17.83
C MET A 264 -10.85 -14.00 18.78
N ALA A 265 -10.63 -14.20 20.10
CA ALA A 265 -10.60 -13.12 21.06
C ALA A 265 -9.48 -12.11 20.77
N VAL A 266 -8.28 -12.58 20.40
CA VAL A 266 -7.18 -11.70 20.00
C VAL A 266 -7.49 -10.97 18.70
N ILE A 267 -8.03 -11.64 17.68
CA ILE A 267 -8.39 -11.00 16.40
C ILE A 267 -9.45 -9.92 16.62
N THR A 268 -10.50 -10.21 17.39
CA THR A 268 -11.57 -9.23 17.68
C THR A 268 -11.03 -8.04 18.47
N LEU A 269 -10.16 -8.26 19.46
CA LEU A 269 -9.48 -7.18 20.19
C LEU A 269 -8.60 -6.33 19.25
N LEU A 270 -7.82 -6.96 18.38
CA LEU A 270 -6.97 -6.25 17.42
C LEU A 270 -7.82 -5.41 16.45
N ILE A 271 -8.90 -5.95 15.90
CA ILE A 271 -9.81 -5.21 15.01
C ILE A 271 -10.46 -4.03 15.75
N ALA A 272 -10.91 -4.25 16.99
CA ALA A 272 -11.52 -3.21 17.81
C ALA A 272 -10.57 -2.04 18.09
N LEU A 273 -9.26 -2.30 18.21
CA LEU A 273 -8.25 -1.27 18.41
C LEU A 273 -7.79 -0.61 17.09
N LEU A 274 -7.73 -1.38 16.00
CA LEU A 274 -7.23 -0.89 14.70
C LEU A 274 -8.27 -0.07 13.93
N LEU A 275 -9.56 -0.41 14.00
CA LEU A 275 -10.59 0.27 13.21
C LEU A 275 -10.73 1.77 13.57
N PRO A 276 -10.84 2.16 14.86
CA PRO A 276 -10.89 3.58 15.24
C PRO A 276 -9.60 4.32 14.85
N ALA A 277 -8.44 3.67 14.99
CA ALA A 277 -7.16 4.25 14.62
C ALA A 277 -7.05 4.55 13.12
N VAL A 278 -7.50 3.61 12.26
CA VAL A 278 -7.53 3.80 10.81
C VAL A 278 -8.50 4.91 10.42
N GLN A 279 -9.68 4.97 11.05
CA GLN A 279 -10.66 6.03 10.80
C GLN A 279 -10.13 7.40 11.22
N ALA A 280 -9.53 7.51 12.41
CA ALA A 280 -8.92 8.75 12.89
C ALA A 280 -7.76 9.21 11.99
N ALA A 281 -6.93 8.27 11.52
CA ALA A 281 -5.84 8.57 10.58
C ALA A 281 -6.37 9.07 9.22
N ARG A 282 -7.42 8.44 8.69
CA ARG A 282 -8.09 8.89 7.45
C ARG A 282 -8.68 10.29 7.62
N GLU A 283 -9.33 10.56 8.73
CA GLU A 283 -9.91 11.88 9.00
C GLU A 283 -8.85 12.96 9.19
N ALA A 284 -7.73 12.64 9.85
CA ALA A 284 -6.60 13.55 9.94
C ALA A 284 -5.99 13.87 8.56
N ALA A 285 -5.91 12.88 7.65
CA ALA A 285 -5.48 13.11 6.28
C ALA A 285 -6.47 14.00 5.52
N ARG A 286 -7.78 13.76 5.64
CA ARG A 286 -8.82 14.60 5.03
C ARG A 286 -8.81 16.04 5.53
N ARG A 287 -8.64 16.25 6.85
CA ARG A 287 -8.44 17.58 7.45
C ARG A 287 -7.22 18.30 6.88
N THR A 288 -6.11 17.59 6.77
CA THR A 288 -4.88 18.15 6.20
C THR A 288 -5.08 18.57 4.75
N GLN A 289 -5.78 17.74 3.96
CA GLN A 289 -6.12 18.07 2.58
C GLN A 289 -7.09 19.26 2.47
N CYS A 290 -8.11 19.35 3.32
CA CYS A 290 -9.02 20.50 3.36
C CYS A 290 -8.29 21.81 3.68
N ARG A 291 -7.41 21.81 4.70
CA ARG A 291 -6.56 22.95 5.02
C ARG A 291 -5.65 23.34 3.84
N ASN A 292 -5.12 22.36 3.11
CA ASN A 292 -4.31 22.61 1.92
C ASN A 292 -5.14 23.20 0.77
N ASN A 293 -6.39 22.76 0.56
CA ASN A 293 -7.29 23.36 -0.43
C ASN A 293 -7.53 24.84 -0.12
N LEU A 294 -7.88 25.18 1.12
CA LEU A 294 -8.03 26.58 1.55
C LEU A 294 -6.74 27.39 1.36
N LYS A 295 -5.58 26.80 1.64
CA LYS A 295 -4.28 27.46 1.44
C LYS A 295 -4.03 27.77 -0.04
N GLN A 296 -4.37 26.84 -0.93
CA GLN A 296 -4.27 27.03 -2.38
C GLN A 296 -5.26 28.06 -2.90
N LEU A 297 -6.51 28.04 -2.41
CA LEU A 297 -7.52 29.04 -2.76
C LEU A 297 -7.10 30.44 -2.29
N ALA A 298 -6.60 30.57 -1.06
CA ALA A 298 -6.11 31.85 -0.55
C ALA A 298 -4.90 32.35 -1.35
N LEU A 299 -3.98 31.46 -1.74
CA LEU A 299 -2.88 31.81 -2.64
C LEU A 299 -3.38 32.27 -4.02
N ALA A 300 -4.40 31.61 -4.58
CA ALA A 300 -5.03 32.03 -5.82
C ALA A 300 -5.65 33.43 -5.70
N VAL A 301 -6.30 33.73 -4.57
CA VAL A 301 -6.81 35.08 -4.27
C VAL A 301 -5.68 36.11 -4.20
N ARG A 302 -4.55 35.78 -3.57
CA ARG A 302 -3.37 36.65 -3.53
C ARG A 302 -2.80 36.91 -4.91
N ASN A 303 -2.75 35.90 -5.77
CA ASN A 303 -2.30 36.07 -7.15
C ASN A 303 -3.28 36.92 -7.97
N HIS A 304 -4.59 36.75 -7.76
CA HIS A 304 -5.61 37.63 -8.34
C HIS A 304 -5.41 39.08 -7.93
N GLU A 305 -5.20 39.32 -6.63
CA GLU A 305 -4.94 40.66 -6.09
C GLU A 305 -3.64 41.26 -6.63
N ALA A 306 -2.55 40.50 -6.67
CA ALA A 306 -1.29 40.97 -7.24
C ALA A 306 -1.42 41.33 -8.74
N THR A 307 -2.28 40.62 -9.47
CA THR A 307 -2.48 40.85 -10.93
C THR A 307 -3.41 42.03 -11.20
N TYR A 308 -4.50 42.16 -10.44
CA TYR A 308 -5.57 43.13 -10.72
C TYR A 308 -5.65 44.29 -9.72
N GLY A 309 -4.80 44.30 -8.69
CA GLY A 309 -4.75 45.31 -7.62
C GLY A 309 -5.95 45.27 -6.67
N ARG A 310 -6.73 44.20 -6.66
CA ARG A 310 -7.94 44.03 -5.85
C ARG A 310 -8.29 42.56 -5.61
N LEU A 311 -8.94 42.27 -4.50
CA LEU A 311 -9.52 40.97 -4.20
C LEU A 311 -10.64 40.61 -5.20
N PRO A 312 -10.91 39.31 -5.44
CA PRO A 312 -12.00 38.89 -6.31
C PRO A 312 -13.35 39.36 -5.74
N SER A 313 -14.26 39.71 -6.66
CA SER A 313 -15.64 40.06 -6.30
C SER A 313 -16.51 38.82 -6.18
N ASN A 314 -17.61 38.92 -5.43
CA ASN A 314 -18.64 37.88 -5.43
C ASN A 314 -19.63 38.04 -6.61
N GLY A 315 -19.24 38.71 -7.70
CA GLY A 315 -20.03 38.77 -8.93
C GLY A 315 -21.29 39.65 -8.83
N TRP A 316 -22.32 39.28 -9.58
CA TRP A 316 -23.61 39.98 -9.63
C TRP A 316 -24.64 39.35 -8.71
N GLY A 317 -25.55 38.52 -9.24
CA GLY A 317 -26.62 37.88 -8.49
C GLY A 317 -26.60 36.37 -8.64
N TYR A 318 -27.41 35.68 -7.85
CA TYR A 318 -27.47 34.21 -7.85
C TYR A 318 -27.92 33.61 -9.21
N ARG A 319 -28.56 34.42 -10.07
CA ARG A 319 -28.98 34.04 -11.43
C ARG A 319 -27.94 34.39 -12.51
N TRP A 320 -26.71 34.69 -12.14
CA TRP A 320 -25.66 35.09 -13.07
C TRP A 320 -24.47 34.15 -12.97
N VAL A 321 -23.99 33.65 -14.11
CA VAL A 321 -22.80 32.80 -14.19
C VAL A 321 -21.62 33.61 -14.73
N GLY A 322 -20.40 33.27 -14.32
CA GLY A 322 -19.17 33.89 -14.81
C GLY A 322 -19.06 33.92 -16.34
N GLU A 323 -18.75 35.09 -16.88
CA GLU A 323 -18.68 35.31 -18.33
C GLU A 323 -17.26 35.73 -18.74
N PRO A 324 -16.64 35.07 -19.73
CA PRO A 324 -15.22 35.26 -20.02
C PRO A 324 -14.87 36.66 -20.53
N ASP A 325 -15.79 37.29 -21.25
CA ASP A 325 -15.61 38.58 -21.93
C ASP A 325 -15.80 39.80 -21.01
N ARG A 326 -16.14 39.57 -19.73
CA ARG A 326 -16.51 40.61 -18.76
C ARG A 326 -15.41 41.00 -17.76
N GLY A 327 -14.20 40.47 -17.95
CA GLY A 327 -13.04 40.79 -17.09
C GLY A 327 -13.17 40.21 -15.67
N THR A 328 -12.71 40.93 -14.65
CA THR A 328 -12.72 40.52 -13.23
C THR A 328 -13.18 41.63 -12.27
N GLY A 329 -13.63 42.77 -12.80
CA GLY A 329 -14.11 43.91 -12.02
C GLY A 329 -15.63 43.91 -11.84
N ARG A 330 -16.22 45.07 -11.58
CA ARG A 330 -17.68 45.24 -11.31
C ARG A 330 -18.62 44.73 -12.42
N ASN A 331 -18.10 44.50 -13.62
CA ASN A 331 -18.86 44.01 -14.77
C ASN A 331 -18.87 42.49 -14.89
N GLN A 332 -18.08 41.77 -14.08
CA GLN A 332 -18.03 40.32 -14.09
C GLN A 332 -19.25 39.75 -13.32
N PRO A 333 -20.17 39.04 -13.98
CA PRO A 333 -21.30 38.38 -13.32
C PRO A 333 -20.91 37.26 -12.34
N GLY A 334 -19.84 36.52 -12.62
CA GLY A 334 -19.44 35.35 -11.82
C GLY A 334 -18.78 35.70 -10.49
N GLY A 335 -19.02 34.86 -9.49
CA GLY A 335 -18.47 35.00 -8.15
C GLY A 335 -16.98 34.70 -8.04
N TRP A 336 -16.50 34.66 -6.80
CA TRP A 336 -15.07 34.55 -6.50
C TRP A 336 -14.46 33.25 -7.08
N CYS A 337 -15.17 32.13 -7.00
CA CYS A 337 -14.73 30.84 -7.57
C CYS A 337 -14.38 30.93 -9.06
N TYR A 338 -15.23 31.60 -9.86
CA TYR A 338 -14.97 31.79 -11.29
C TYR A 338 -13.75 32.68 -11.55
N ASN A 339 -13.61 33.75 -10.78
CA ASN A 339 -12.48 34.67 -10.89
C ASN A 339 -11.13 34.00 -10.54
N LEU A 340 -11.14 32.98 -9.70
CA LEU A 340 -9.94 32.22 -9.31
C LEU A 340 -9.49 31.19 -10.35
N LEU A 341 -10.30 30.83 -11.34
CA LEU A 341 -9.96 29.76 -12.31
C LEU A 341 -8.64 30.00 -13.04
N ALA A 342 -8.34 31.26 -13.38
CA ALA A 342 -7.08 31.66 -14.02
C ALA A 342 -5.84 31.37 -13.14
N PHE A 343 -6.02 31.31 -11.82
CA PHE A 343 -4.95 31.12 -10.83
C PHE A 343 -4.96 29.71 -10.22
N LEU A 344 -5.83 28.84 -10.73
CA LEU A 344 -6.00 27.45 -10.30
C LEU A 344 -5.66 26.45 -11.42
N GLU A 345 -4.89 26.88 -12.42
CA GLU A 345 -4.58 26.09 -13.62
C GLU A 345 -5.83 25.64 -14.39
N GLN A 346 -6.94 26.39 -14.27
CA GLN A 346 -8.21 26.13 -14.96
C GLN A 346 -8.48 27.16 -16.08
N GLN A 347 -7.43 27.56 -16.81
CA GLN A 347 -7.54 28.48 -17.94
C GLN A 347 -8.59 28.04 -18.98
N PRO A 348 -8.67 26.75 -19.40
CA PRO A 348 -9.69 26.33 -20.35
C PRO A 348 -11.13 26.59 -19.88
N LEU A 349 -11.41 26.44 -18.58
CA LEU A 349 -12.73 26.75 -18.01
C LEU A 349 -12.96 28.25 -17.88
N ARG A 350 -11.92 29.03 -17.54
CA ARG A 350 -11.98 30.50 -17.47
C ARG A 350 -12.30 31.15 -18.81
N GLU A 351 -11.88 30.53 -19.91
CA GLU A 351 -12.03 31.06 -21.27
C GLU A 351 -13.20 30.43 -22.04
N LEU A 352 -13.93 29.50 -21.42
CA LEU A 352 -15.03 28.78 -22.05
C LEU A 352 -16.14 29.74 -22.50
N GLY A 353 -16.44 29.74 -23.80
CA GLY A 353 -17.43 30.64 -24.41
C GLY A 353 -16.90 32.03 -24.78
N ARG A 354 -15.59 32.25 -24.73
CA ARG A 354 -14.96 33.53 -25.11
C ARG A 354 -15.16 33.82 -26.59
N GLY A 355 -15.68 35.01 -26.90
CA GLY A 355 -15.88 35.45 -28.29
C GLY A 355 -17.02 34.75 -29.04
N GLU A 356 -17.73 33.82 -28.39
CA GLU A 356 -18.91 33.17 -28.98
C GLU A 356 -20.10 34.14 -29.05
N PRO A 357 -21.02 34.00 -30.01
CA PRO A 357 -22.33 34.67 -29.97
C PRO A 357 -23.12 34.29 -28.71
N ALA A 358 -24.06 35.14 -28.29
CA ALA A 358 -24.77 34.97 -27.01
C ALA A 358 -25.41 33.58 -26.83
N LEU A 359 -26.10 33.05 -27.85
CA LEU A 359 -26.78 31.76 -27.76
C LEU A 359 -25.81 30.58 -27.61
N GLU A 360 -24.69 30.58 -28.34
CA GLU A 360 -23.65 29.55 -28.23
C GLU A 360 -22.94 29.64 -26.88
N ARG A 361 -22.67 30.86 -26.43
CA ARG A 361 -22.08 31.12 -25.12
C ARG A 361 -22.94 30.57 -23.99
N TRP A 362 -24.27 30.68 -24.07
CA TRP A 362 -25.16 30.16 -23.02
C TRP A 362 -25.02 28.64 -22.85
N SER A 363 -24.87 27.91 -23.95
CA SER A 363 -24.58 26.47 -23.92
C SER A 363 -23.21 26.17 -23.31
N SER A 364 -22.19 26.93 -23.69
CA SER A 364 -20.85 26.84 -23.11
C SER A 364 -20.83 27.12 -21.60
N LEU A 365 -21.54 28.15 -21.13
CA LEU A 365 -21.67 28.47 -19.71
C LEU A 365 -22.55 27.46 -18.97
N GLY A 366 -23.56 26.86 -19.63
CA GLY A 366 -24.29 25.73 -19.08
C GLY A 366 -23.36 24.55 -18.77
N ARG A 367 -22.46 24.20 -19.70
CA ARG A 367 -21.43 23.15 -19.47
C ARG A 367 -20.44 23.54 -18.36
N LEU A 368 -20.10 24.81 -18.24
CA LEU A 368 -19.28 25.31 -17.13
C LEU A 368 -19.93 24.94 -15.79
N THR A 369 -21.23 25.21 -15.64
CA THR A 369 -21.97 24.91 -14.40
C THR A 369 -21.98 23.42 -14.03
N GLU A 370 -21.77 22.52 -14.99
CA GLU A 370 -21.69 21.06 -14.81
C GLU A 370 -20.26 20.54 -14.58
N THR A 371 -19.27 21.41 -14.38
CA THR A 371 -17.87 20.99 -14.22
C THR A 371 -17.42 21.09 -12.76
N PRO A 372 -17.39 19.97 -11.98
CA PRO A 372 -16.93 19.99 -10.61
C PRO A 372 -15.41 20.06 -10.53
N LEU A 373 -14.90 20.79 -9.53
CA LEU A 373 -13.48 20.98 -9.30
C LEU A 373 -13.12 20.56 -7.88
N ALA A 374 -12.24 19.57 -7.76
CA ALA A 374 -11.90 18.94 -6.48
C ALA A 374 -11.36 19.93 -5.42
N ILE A 375 -10.74 21.04 -5.84
CA ILE A 375 -10.22 22.07 -4.92
C ILE A 375 -11.33 22.80 -4.16
N PHE A 376 -12.54 22.90 -4.73
CA PHE A 376 -13.70 23.53 -4.08
C PHE A 376 -14.50 22.56 -3.20
N HIS A 377 -14.03 21.32 -3.04
CA HIS A 377 -14.69 20.31 -2.23
C HIS A 377 -13.94 19.98 -0.93
N CYS A 378 -14.70 19.64 0.10
CA CYS A 378 -14.16 19.12 1.35
C CYS A 378 -13.95 17.59 1.22
N PRO A 379 -12.75 17.05 1.49
CA PRO A 379 -12.48 15.62 1.39
C PRO A 379 -13.32 14.74 2.34
N SER A 380 -13.87 15.31 3.41
CA SER A 380 -14.76 14.60 4.37
C SER A 380 -16.22 14.59 3.92
N ARG A 381 -16.57 15.30 2.85
CA ARG A 381 -17.88 15.26 2.21
C ARG A 381 -17.87 14.28 1.03
N PRO A 382 -19.05 13.89 0.51
CA PRO A 382 -19.13 13.18 -0.77
C PRO A 382 -18.32 13.94 -1.81
N GLY A 383 -17.47 13.23 -2.57
CA GLY A 383 -16.48 13.85 -3.47
C GLY A 383 -17.07 14.75 -4.56
N PRO A 384 -16.22 15.37 -5.41
CA PRO A 384 -16.65 16.31 -6.43
C PRO A 384 -17.69 15.68 -7.36
N ARG A 385 -18.94 16.10 -7.21
CA ARG A 385 -20.09 15.57 -7.93
C ARG A 385 -21.08 16.69 -8.23
N LEU A 386 -21.97 16.42 -9.18
CA LEU A 386 -23.07 17.31 -9.45
C LEU A 386 -24.17 17.12 -8.41
N GLY A 387 -24.67 18.24 -7.88
CA GLY A 387 -25.85 18.28 -7.02
C GLY A 387 -27.03 18.89 -7.78
N PRO A 388 -28.26 18.65 -7.34
CA PRO A 388 -29.44 19.26 -7.96
C PRO A 388 -29.37 20.80 -7.95
N ALA A 389 -29.95 21.41 -8.97
CA ALA A 389 -30.14 22.86 -9.03
C ALA A 389 -31.63 23.22 -8.95
N ALA A 390 -31.96 24.33 -8.28
CA ALA A 390 -33.33 24.81 -8.15
C ALA A 390 -33.83 25.49 -9.44
N ALA A 391 -34.76 24.84 -10.16
CA ALA A 391 -35.29 25.33 -11.45
C ALA A 391 -35.81 26.78 -11.47
N PRO A 392 -36.45 27.32 -10.41
CA PRO A 392 -36.83 28.73 -10.35
C PRO A 392 -35.64 29.70 -10.44
N ASN A 393 -34.44 29.24 -10.09
CA ASN A 393 -33.23 30.04 -10.02
C ASN A 393 -32.36 29.88 -11.28
N ALA A 394 -32.98 29.62 -12.43
CA ALA A 394 -32.27 29.47 -13.69
C ALA A 394 -31.47 30.73 -14.06
N PRO A 395 -30.22 30.59 -14.53
CA PRO A 395 -29.36 31.72 -14.81
C PRO A 395 -29.81 32.50 -16.04
N PHE A 396 -29.57 33.81 -16.06
CA PHE A 396 -29.94 34.71 -17.16
C PHE A 396 -28.99 34.62 -18.36
N ASN A 397 -27.78 34.08 -18.18
CA ASN A 397 -26.75 34.04 -19.21
C ASN A 397 -26.16 32.66 -19.47
N ALA A 398 -26.84 31.59 -19.04
CA ALA A 398 -26.43 30.22 -19.29
C ALA A 398 -27.64 29.31 -19.50
N ASP A 399 -27.45 28.22 -20.24
CA ASP A 399 -28.49 27.20 -20.39
C ASP A 399 -28.74 26.51 -19.04
N TRP A 400 -30.01 26.38 -18.67
CA TRP A 400 -30.42 25.71 -17.44
C TRP A 400 -29.93 24.25 -17.39
N ARG A 401 -29.35 23.85 -16.25
CA ARG A 401 -28.91 22.48 -15.97
C ARG A 401 -29.55 22.00 -14.68
N ALA A 402 -30.13 20.80 -14.71
CA ALA A 402 -30.78 20.21 -13.55
C ALA A 402 -29.79 19.78 -12.45
N TYR A 403 -28.52 19.58 -12.82
CA TYR A 403 -27.45 19.18 -11.94
C TYR A 403 -26.24 20.09 -12.18
N VAL A 404 -25.67 20.66 -11.12
CA VAL A 404 -24.58 21.62 -11.18
C VAL A 404 -23.48 21.30 -10.18
N ALA A 405 -22.27 21.75 -10.47
CA ALA A 405 -21.11 21.67 -9.62
C ALA A 405 -21.27 22.58 -8.40
N LYS A 406 -20.98 22.05 -7.21
CA LYS A 406 -21.15 22.74 -5.92
C LYS A 406 -19.80 23.12 -5.31
N THR A 407 -19.83 24.01 -4.32
CA THR A 407 -18.67 24.33 -3.47
C THR A 407 -18.96 23.99 -2.02
N ASP A 408 -17.93 23.59 -1.30
CA ASP A 408 -17.94 23.35 0.15
C ASP A 408 -17.27 24.50 0.94
N TYR A 409 -16.69 25.46 0.23
CA TYR A 409 -16.06 26.66 0.79
C TYR A 409 -16.86 27.90 0.41
N ALA A 410 -16.81 28.91 1.26
CA ALA A 410 -17.46 30.19 1.05
C ALA A 410 -16.49 31.33 1.33
N CYS A 411 -16.74 32.47 0.69
CA CYS A 411 -16.08 33.73 1.01
C CYS A 411 -16.71 34.40 2.23
N CYS A 412 -15.92 35.25 2.91
CA CYS A 412 -16.39 36.01 4.06
C CYS A 412 -16.95 37.38 3.64
N GLU A 413 -18.26 37.56 3.83
CA GLU A 413 -18.96 38.84 3.62
C GLU A 413 -19.02 39.71 4.88
N GLY A 414 -18.42 39.26 5.99
CA GLY A 414 -18.31 40.00 7.24
C GLY A 414 -19.52 39.77 8.16
N ASP A 415 -19.80 40.74 9.01
CA ASP A 415 -20.90 40.71 10.00
C ASP A 415 -22.19 41.39 9.52
N PHE A 416 -22.20 41.92 8.29
CA PHE A 416 -23.39 42.51 7.70
C PHE A 416 -23.85 41.73 6.47
N VAL A 417 -25.12 41.32 6.46
CA VAL A 417 -25.71 40.60 5.31
C VAL A 417 -26.03 41.58 4.20
N THR A 418 -25.17 41.60 3.17
CA THR A 418 -25.45 42.27 1.90
C THR A 418 -26.43 41.41 1.07
N ASP A 419 -27.72 41.59 1.34
CA ASP A 419 -28.86 40.83 0.77
C ASP A 419 -28.73 40.44 -0.72
N THR A 420 -28.85 39.14 -1.00
CA THR A 420 -28.60 38.48 -2.28
C THR A 420 -29.76 38.67 -3.25
N LEU A 421 -29.61 39.60 -4.20
CA LEU A 421 -30.58 39.80 -5.28
C LEU A 421 -30.22 39.00 -6.54
N GLU A 422 -31.21 38.73 -7.38
CA GLU A 422 -31.00 38.08 -8.68
C GLU A 422 -30.15 38.91 -9.65
N GLY A 423 -30.04 40.23 -9.41
CA GLY A 423 -29.32 41.16 -10.26
C GLY A 423 -30.16 41.65 -11.45
N PRO A 424 -29.54 42.30 -12.45
CA PRO A 424 -30.25 42.83 -13.61
C PRO A 424 -30.88 41.71 -14.45
N ALA A 425 -32.01 41.99 -15.09
CA ALA A 425 -32.69 41.04 -15.98
C ALA A 425 -31.97 40.80 -17.31
N SER A 426 -30.95 41.60 -17.64
CA SER A 426 -30.14 41.42 -18.85
C SER A 426 -28.75 42.04 -18.73
N LEU A 427 -27.85 41.58 -19.59
CA LEU A 427 -26.47 42.07 -19.68
C LEU A 427 -26.37 43.56 -20.02
N ALA A 428 -27.31 44.09 -20.82
CA ALA A 428 -27.37 45.49 -21.19
C ALA A 428 -27.92 46.37 -20.06
N GLY A 429 -28.87 45.83 -19.28
CA GLY A 429 -29.47 46.53 -18.13
C GLY A 429 -28.53 46.68 -16.92
N ALA A 430 -27.41 45.97 -16.88
CA ALA A 430 -26.49 46.00 -15.75
C ALA A 430 -25.91 47.40 -15.44
N ALA A 431 -25.69 48.22 -16.47
CA ALA A 431 -25.12 49.56 -16.31
C ALA A 431 -26.07 50.54 -15.60
N THR A 432 -27.39 50.35 -15.78
CA THR A 432 -28.44 51.23 -15.24
C THR A 432 -29.31 50.54 -14.19
N TYR A 433 -28.89 49.37 -13.70
CA TYR A 433 -29.64 48.61 -12.71
C TYR A 433 -29.71 49.40 -11.39
N PRO A 434 -30.92 49.78 -10.94
CA PRO A 434 -31.07 50.69 -9.80
C PRO A 434 -30.83 50.00 -8.45
N ASP A 435 -31.00 48.68 -8.40
CA ASP A 435 -31.01 47.90 -7.15
C ASP A 435 -29.66 47.24 -6.84
N TRP A 436 -28.56 47.77 -7.38
CA TRP A 436 -27.23 47.35 -6.92
C TRP A 436 -27.10 47.62 -5.42
N ARG A 437 -26.67 46.61 -4.65
CA ARG A 437 -26.54 46.77 -3.21
C ARG A 437 -25.48 47.81 -2.87
N ASP A 438 -25.81 48.63 -1.88
CA ASP A 438 -24.88 49.59 -1.33
C ASP A 438 -23.80 48.86 -0.53
N GLY A 439 -22.61 48.75 -1.14
CA GLY A 439 -21.44 48.13 -0.54
C GLY A 439 -20.85 48.92 0.64
N SER A 440 -21.32 50.13 0.94
CA SER A 440 -20.83 50.92 2.08
C SER A 440 -21.10 50.27 3.43
N LYS A 441 -22.08 49.35 3.49
CA LYS A 441 -22.43 48.58 4.69
C LYS A 441 -21.71 47.24 4.78
N ALA A 442 -21.00 46.83 3.73
CA ALA A 442 -20.28 45.56 3.72
C ALA A 442 -19.04 45.66 4.62
N THR A 443 -18.87 44.69 5.50
CA THR A 443 -17.75 44.61 6.43
C THR A 443 -16.78 43.47 6.10
N GLY A 444 -17.13 42.63 5.14
CA GLY A 444 -16.25 41.61 4.59
C GLY A 444 -15.43 42.07 3.39
N VAL A 445 -14.68 41.12 2.84
CA VAL A 445 -13.66 41.38 1.81
C VAL A 445 -14.07 40.95 0.41
N CYS A 446 -15.17 40.21 0.29
CA CYS A 446 -15.70 39.70 -0.97
C CYS A 446 -17.22 39.71 -0.93
N PHE A 447 -17.86 40.64 -1.64
CA PHE A 447 -19.31 40.82 -1.71
C PHE A 447 -19.73 41.23 -3.13
N GLN A 448 -21.02 41.48 -3.36
CA GLN A 448 -21.55 41.86 -4.68
C GLN A 448 -20.76 43.03 -5.29
N ARG A 449 -20.14 42.80 -6.46
CA ARG A 449 -19.35 43.78 -7.23
C ARG A 449 -18.24 44.48 -6.43
N SER A 450 -17.72 43.84 -5.38
CA SER A 450 -16.64 44.38 -4.55
C SER A 450 -15.33 44.52 -5.33
N GLU A 451 -14.56 45.58 -5.05
CA GLU A 451 -13.21 45.81 -5.59
C GLU A 451 -12.24 46.18 -4.46
N VAL A 452 -12.33 45.43 -3.35
CA VAL A 452 -11.57 45.69 -2.12
C VAL A 452 -10.08 45.51 -2.37
N ARG A 453 -9.28 46.51 -1.99
CA ARG A 453 -7.82 46.45 -1.97
C ARG A 453 -7.33 46.00 -0.61
N LEU A 454 -6.18 45.33 -0.56
CA LEU A 454 -5.59 44.93 0.73
C LEU A 454 -5.26 46.11 1.64
N SER A 455 -4.93 47.26 1.06
CA SER A 455 -4.68 48.50 1.81
C SER A 455 -5.93 49.07 2.49
N GLU A 456 -7.12 48.63 2.10
CA GLU A 456 -8.40 49.04 2.71
C GLU A 456 -8.77 48.16 3.91
N ILE A 457 -8.03 47.07 4.15
CA ILE A 457 -8.24 46.17 5.29
C ILE A 457 -7.53 46.75 6.53
N SER A 458 -8.25 47.61 7.26
CA SER A 458 -7.69 48.34 8.42
C SER A 458 -7.34 47.45 9.62
N ASP A 459 -8.01 46.31 9.80
CA ASP A 459 -7.74 45.35 10.89
C ASP A 459 -6.49 44.48 10.65
N GLY A 460 -5.90 44.60 9.46
CA GLY A 460 -4.75 43.82 9.02
C GLY A 460 -5.12 42.50 8.34
N THR A 461 -4.33 42.13 7.34
CA THR A 461 -4.61 40.95 6.50
C THR A 461 -4.54 39.62 7.24
N SER A 462 -3.78 39.55 8.33
CA SER A 462 -3.66 38.35 9.18
C SER A 462 -4.79 38.20 10.21
N ASN A 463 -5.61 39.22 10.40
CA ASN A 463 -6.77 39.18 11.33
C ASN A 463 -8.11 39.15 10.59
N THR A 464 -8.10 39.22 9.27
CA THR A 464 -9.31 39.29 8.45
C THR A 464 -9.55 37.98 7.74
N TYR A 465 -10.71 37.36 7.97
CA TYR A 465 -11.11 36.14 7.28
C TYR A 465 -11.40 36.41 5.80
N LEU A 466 -10.90 35.53 4.94
CA LEU A 466 -11.04 35.60 3.50
C LEU A 466 -12.00 34.53 2.98
N LEU A 467 -11.67 33.25 3.24
CA LEU A 467 -12.45 32.08 2.85
C LEU A 467 -12.62 31.15 4.05
N GLY A 468 -13.61 30.29 4.01
CA GLY A 468 -13.83 29.30 5.06
C GLY A 468 -14.61 28.10 4.57
N GLU A 469 -14.53 27.01 5.34
CA GLU A 469 -15.48 25.92 5.18
C GLU A 469 -16.90 26.39 5.51
N LYS A 470 -17.88 26.05 4.66
CA LYS A 470 -19.28 26.46 4.83
C LYS A 470 -20.08 25.36 5.50
N HIS A 471 -21.01 25.66 6.40
CA HIS A 471 -21.96 24.65 6.90
C HIS A 471 -22.85 24.15 5.77
N VAL A 472 -23.03 22.84 5.67
CA VAL A 472 -23.98 22.20 4.74
C VAL A 472 -24.79 21.15 5.50
N SER A 473 -26.11 21.15 5.29
CA SER A 473 -26.98 20.15 5.90
C SER A 473 -26.76 18.78 5.26
N ARG A 474 -26.67 17.72 6.08
CA ARG A 474 -26.54 16.33 5.59
C ARG A 474 -27.76 15.89 4.78
N ALA A 475 -28.94 16.37 5.16
CA ALA A 475 -30.17 16.17 4.38
C ALA A 475 -30.20 17.02 3.11
N GLY A 476 -29.43 18.11 3.07
CA GLY A 476 -29.34 19.08 1.99
C GLY A 476 -28.41 18.68 0.83
N TYR A 477 -27.46 17.76 1.04
CA TYR A 477 -26.45 17.39 0.02
C TYR A 477 -27.03 16.97 -1.34
N ASP A 478 -28.17 16.31 -1.33
CA ASP A 478 -28.86 15.78 -2.51
C ASP A 478 -30.23 16.41 -2.71
N ALA A 479 -30.56 17.47 -1.95
CA ALA A 479 -31.86 18.11 -1.99
C ALA A 479 -31.82 19.35 -2.89
N VAL A 480 -32.88 19.54 -3.67
CA VAL A 480 -33.09 20.75 -4.51
C VAL A 480 -33.39 21.98 -3.63
N GLY A 481 -33.76 21.78 -2.36
CA GLY A 481 -34.33 22.81 -1.50
C GLY A 481 -33.45 23.33 -0.37
N ASP A 482 -32.14 23.04 -0.35
CA ASP A 482 -31.21 23.68 0.57
C ASP A 482 -30.72 25.00 -0.04
N PRO A 483 -31.17 26.18 0.43
CA PRO A 483 -30.80 27.45 -0.18
C PRO A 483 -29.30 27.76 -0.10
N GLY A 484 -28.54 27.08 0.78
CA GLY A 484 -27.09 27.22 0.86
C GLY A 484 -26.31 26.17 0.06
N HIS A 485 -27.02 25.34 -0.72
CA HIS A 485 -26.48 24.24 -1.52
C HIS A 485 -27.22 23.99 -2.85
N ASP A 486 -27.91 24.98 -3.44
CA ASP A 486 -28.77 24.81 -4.62
C ASP A 486 -28.26 25.49 -5.91
N GLN A 487 -27.24 26.35 -5.83
CA GLN A 487 -26.61 27.02 -6.97
C GLN A 487 -25.30 26.38 -7.43
N SER A 488 -24.80 26.83 -8.59
CA SER A 488 -23.50 26.42 -9.11
C SER A 488 -22.36 27.20 -8.44
N LEU A 489 -21.19 26.58 -8.31
CA LEU A 489 -19.98 27.27 -7.84
C LEU A 489 -19.50 28.41 -8.76
N TYR A 490 -20.00 28.47 -9.99
CA TYR A 490 -19.66 29.54 -10.95
C TYR A 490 -20.67 30.69 -10.96
N SER A 491 -21.70 30.62 -10.12
CA SER A 491 -22.70 31.67 -9.97
C SER A 491 -22.11 32.93 -9.28
N GLY A 492 -22.83 34.04 -9.36
CA GLY A 492 -22.54 35.28 -8.63
C GLY A 492 -22.87 35.18 -7.14
N VAL A 493 -23.19 36.32 -6.52
CA VAL A 493 -23.43 36.40 -5.07
C VAL A 493 -24.65 35.56 -4.73
N ASP A 494 -24.47 34.64 -3.79
CA ASP A 494 -25.52 33.74 -3.36
C ASP A 494 -25.20 33.16 -1.98
N LEU A 495 -26.23 32.64 -1.33
CA LEU A 495 -26.12 31.85 -0.10
C LEU A 495 -25.25 30.60 -0.29
N ASP A 496 -25.02 30.13 -1.51
CA ASP A 496 -24.04 29.07 -1.76
C ASP A 496 -22.58 29.53 -1.64
N MET A 497 -22.29 30.80 -2.00
CA MET A 497 -20.94 31.33 -2.21
C MET A 497 -20.39 32.12 -1.01
N ALA A 498 -21.28 32.63 -0.14
CA ALA A 498 -20.94 33.54 0.94
C ALA A 498 -21.37 33.03 2.32
N ARG A 499 -20.62 33.43 3.35
CA ARG A 499 -20.95 33.25 4.77
C ARG A 499 -20.63 34.51 5.56
N TRP A 500 -21.31 34.65 6.69
CA TRP A 500 -21.20 35.82 7.57
C TRP A 500 -20.67 35.41 8.95
N THR A 501 -20.01 36.34 9.62
CA THR A 501 -19.47 36.18 10.98
C THR A 501 -20.50 36.49 12.07
N LEU A 502 -21.79 36.56 11.72
CA LEU A 502 -22.90 36.77 12.64
C LEU A 502 -23.16 35.59 13.57
N ASP A 503 -22.92 34.38 13.07
CA ASP A 503 -23.19 33.12 13.76
C ASP A 503 -21.86 32.36 13.96
N PRO A 504 -21.65 31.68 15.10
CA PRO A 504 -20.45 30.88 15.31
C PRO A 504 -20.37 29.70 14.34
N PRO A 505 -19.16 29.19 14.01
CA PRO A 505 -19.01 28.03 13.15
C PRO A 505 -19.73 26.79 13.70
N ARG A 506 -20.35 26.01 12.81
CA ARG A 506 -21.11 24.80 13.16
C ARG A 506 -20.56 23.53 12.53
N ALA A 507 -20.75 22.40 13.20
CA ALA A 507 -20.48 21.11 12.58
C ALA A 507 -21.64 20.74 11.64
N ASP A 508 -21.34 20.10 10.53
CA ASP A 508 -22.37 19.61 9.60
C ASP A 508 -23.33 18.64 10.31
N GLY A 509 -24.61 18.99 10.28
CA GLY A 509 -25.72 18.28 10.93
C GLY A 509 -26.94 18.20 10.01
N ASP A 510 -28.09 17.86 10.59
CA ASP A 510 -29.37 17.81 9.85
C ASP A 510 -30.08 19.17 9.84
N ASP A 511 -29.52 20.17 10.54
CA ASP A 511 -30.04 21.52 10.65
C ASP A 511 -29.68 22.39 9.43
N LEU A 512 -30.67 23.15 8.96
CA LEU A 512 -30.50 24.09 7.85
C LEU A 512 -29.96 25.43 8.38
N HIS A 513 -28.64 25.62 8.27
CA HIS A 513 -27.97 26.86 8.66
C HIS A 513 -27.09 27.40 7.52
N TRP A 514 -27.72 28.10 6.58
CA TRP A 514 -27.08 28.63 5.37
C TRP A 514 -26.19 29.86 5.61
N ARG A 515 -26.26 30.50 6.78
CA ARG A 515 -25.45 31.71 7.10
C ARG A 515 -24.11 31.44 7.74
N SER A 516 -23.96 30.30 8.41
CA SER A 516 -22.82 30.01 9.27
C SER A 516 -21.69 29.35 8.49
N PHE A 517 -20.46 29.75 8.80
CA PHE A 517 -19.31 28.89 8.52
C PHE A 517 -19.49 27.55 9.25
N GLY A 518 -18.84 26.52 8.77
CA GLY A 518 -18.97 25.20 9.37
C GLY A 518 -18.06 24.16 8.76
N SER A 519 -18.05 22.96 9.31
CA SER A 519 -17.16 21.90 8.84
C SER A 519 -17.77 20.51 8.95
N ALA A 520 -17.42 19.67 7.99
CA ALA A 520 -17.63 18.23 8.05
C ALA A 520 -16.65 17.54 9.02
N HIS A 521 -15.56 18.23 9.39
CA HIS A 521 -14.52 17.70 10.24
C HIS A 521 -14.91 17.77 11.72
N PRO A 522 -14.75 16.67 12.49
CA PRO A 522 -15.03 16.71 13.93
C PRO A 522 -14.09 17.68 14.67
N GLY A 523 -14.66 18.68 15.33
CA GLY A 523 -13.97 19.56 16.28
C GLY A 523 -13.06 20.62 15.66
N ALA A 524 -13.15 20.88 14.36
CA ALA A 524 -12.37 21.92 13.69
C ALA A 524 -13.19 22.55 12.56
N CYS A 525 -12.96 23.83 12.29
CA CYS A 525 -13.39 24.53 11.08
C CYS A 525 -12.21 25.37 10.60
N HIS A 526 -11.83 25.20 9.34
CA HIS A 526 -10.71 25.89 8.74
C HIS A 526 -11.17 27.18 8.07
N LEU A 527 -10.45 28.27 8.36
CA LEU A 527 -10.68 29.59 7.78
C LEU A 527 -9.35 30.11 7.26
N ALA A 528 -9.32 30.57 6.01
CA ALA A 528 -8.18 31.24 5.44
C ALA A 528 -8.25 32.75 5.70
N PHE A 529 -7.13 33.37 6.00
CA PHE A 529 -7.00 34.81 6.18
C PHE A 529 -6.53 35.52 4.91
N CYS A 530 -6.71 36.84 4.85
CA CYS A 530 -6.31 37.66 3.70
C CYS A 530 -4.79 37.70 3.44
N ASP A 531 -3.96 37.29 4.41
CA ASP A 531 -2.51 37.08 4.25
C ASP A 531 -2.15 35.70 3.67
N GLY A 532 -3.15 34.83 3.49
CA GLY A 532 -3.02 33.48 2.98
C GLY A 532 -2.75 32.43 4.05
N SER A 533 -2.70 32.74 5.35
CA SER A 533 -2.66 31.73 6.42
C SER A 533 -4.00 31.00 6.57
N VAL A 534 -3.99 29.78 7.14
CA VAL A 534 -5.17 28.90 7.33
C VAL A 534 -5.11 28.21 8.69
#